data_AF-A0A2L0HYZ8-F1
#
_entry.id   AF-A0A2L0HYZ8-F1
#
_cell.length_a   1.000
_cell.length_b   1.000
_cell.length_c   1.000
_cell.angle_alpha   90.00
_cell.angle_beta   90.00
_cell.angle_gamma   90.00
#
_symmetry.space_group_name_H-M   'P 1'
#
loop_
_entity.id
_entity.type
_entity.pdbx_description
1 polymer ?
#
loop_
_entity_poly.entity_id
_entity_poly.type
_entity_poly.pdbx_seq_one_letter_code
_entity_poly.pdbx_strand_id
1 'polypeptide(L)' 'MAYLCESIELVNGVQTCVAWILQKEPEFNLLNISVADANLLLSQVVTCFATVFVYNIVNDALKGK' A
#
# COMPACT_ATOMS: atom_id res chain seq x y z
N MET A 1 9.33 -5.01 -14.58
CA MET A 1 8.41 -6.15 -14.36
C MET A 1 9.28 -7.39 -14.16
N ALA A 2 9.31 -7.93 -12.94
CA ALA A 2 10.11 -9.10 -12.61
C ALA A 2 9.20 -10.34 -12.55
N TYR A 3 9.68 -11.47 -13.03
CA TYR A 3 8.98 -12.74 -12.97
C TYR A 3 9.79 -13.68 -12.08
N LEU A 4 9.11 -14.35 -11.15
CA LEU A 4 9.72 -15.37 -10.31
C LEU A 4 9.32 -16.74 -10.83
N CYS A 5 10.28 -17.67 -10.82
CA CYS A 5 9.99 -19.05 -11.15
C CYS A 5 9.21 -19.70 -10.00
N GLU A 6 8.01 -20.20 -10.29
CA GLU A 6 7.16 -20.88 -9.29
C GLU A 6 7.46 -22.37 -9.23
N SER A 7 7.68 -23.01 -10.37
CA SER A 7 8.00 -24.44 -10.44
C SER A 7 9.12 -24.73 -11.45
N ILE A 8 10.03 -25.60 -11.02
CA ILE A 8 11.19 -26.06 -11.78
C ILE A 8 10.99 -27.54 -12.07
N GLU A 9 11.05 -27.91 -13.34
CA GLU A 9 11.01 -29.30 -13.78
C GLU A 9 12.29 -29.65 -14.54
N LEU A 10 12.65 -30.94 -14.52
CA LEU A 10 13.77 -31.43 -15.32
C LEU A 10 13.27 -31.82 -16.71
N VAL A 11 13.54 -30.97 -17.70
CA VAL A 11 13.30 -31.25 -19.12
C VAL A 11 14.63 -31.64 -19.75
N ASN A 12 14.73 -32.88 -20.24
CA ASN A 12 15.96 -33.42 -20.86
C ASN A 12 17.21 -33.30 -19.98
N GLY A 13 17.10 -33.52 -18.67
CA GLY A 13 18.24 -33.46 -17.74
C GLY A 13 18.60 -32.05 -17.27
N VAL A 14 17.93 -31.00 -17.77
CA VAL A 14 18.19 -29.60 -17.43
C VAL A 14 17.03 -29.04 -16.59
N GLN A 15 17.36 -28.44 -15.45
CA GLN A 15 16.39 -27.73 -14.62
C GLN A 15 15.85 -26.53 -15.40
N THR A 16 14.57 -26.59 -15.74
CA THR A 16 13.88 -25.59 -16.54
C THR A 16 12.69 -25.06 -15.75
N CYS A 17 12.55 -23.74 -15.72
CA CYS A 17 11.38 -23.13 -15.12
C CYS A 17 10.17 -23.29 -16.04
N VAL A 18 9.13 -23.98 -15.59
CA VAL A 18 7.93 -24.28 -16.40
C VAL A 18 6.73 -23.41 -16.04
N ALA A 19 6.70 -22.83 -14.83
CA ALA A 19 5.69 -21.87 -14.42
C ALA A 19 6.33 -20.59 -13.87
N TRP A 20 5.85 -19.45 -14.35
CA TRP A 20 6.29 -18.12 -13.97
C TRP A 20 5.15 -17.36 -13.32
N ILE A 21 5.39 -16.86 -12.11
CA ILE A 21 4.46 -15.94 -11.45
C ILE A 21 4.92 -14.51 -11.70
N LEU A 22 3.96 -13.66 -12.04
CA LEU A 22 4.18 -12.22 -12.11
C LEU A 22 4.48 -11.75 -10.68
N GLN A 23 5.66 -11.20 -10.45
CA GLN A 23 5.95 -10.54 -9.17
C GLN A 23 5.11 -9.26 -9.13
N LYS A 24 3.90 -9.38 -8.58
CA LYS A 24 3.06 -8.23 -8.25
C LYS A 24 3.87 -7.36 -7.30
N GLU A 25 3.89 -6.06 -7.56
CA GLU A 25 4.75 -5.08 -6.89
C GLU A 25 4.84 -5.34 -5.38
N PRO A 26 6.03 -5.12 -4.77
CA PRO A 26 6.25 -5.46 -3.37
C PRO A 26 5.11 -4.89 -2.54
N GLU A 27 4.49 -5.78 -1.78
CA GLU A 27 3.46 -5.42 -0.80
C GLU A 27 3.91 -4.16 -0.08
N PHE A 28 3.03 -3.15 -0.05
CA PHE A 28 3.30 -1.83 0.51
C PHE A 28 4.02 -1.97 1.86
N ASN A 29 5.34 -1.79 1.84
CA ASN A 29 6.17 -2.04 3.01
C ASN A 29 6.37 -0.71 3.74
N LEU A 30 5.59 -0.52 4.81
CA LEU A 30 5.65 0.65 5.69
C LEU A 30 7.07 0.95 6.20
N LEU A 31 7.94 -0.06 6.30
CA LEU A 31 9.32 0.09 6.79
C LEU A 31 10.29 0.58 5.71
N ASN A 32 9.92 0.54 4.43
CA ASN A 32 10.78 0.96 3.30
C ASN A 32 10.07 1.97 2.38
N ILE A 33 9.18 2.77 2.97
CA ILE A 33 8.44 3.81 2.25
C ILE A 33 9.36 4.99 1.88
N SER A 34 9.21 5.52 0.68
CA SER A 34 9.86 6.77 0.29
C SER A 34 9.34 7.93 1.13
N VAL A 35 10.19 8.92 1.42
CA VAL A 35 9.80 10.14 2.14
C VAL A 35 8.64 10.86 1.43
N ALA A 36 8.60 10.82 0.09
CA ALA A 36 7.52 11.41 -0.69
C ALA A 36 6.17 10.73 -0.43
N ASP A 37 6.14 9.39 -0.43
CA ASP A 37 4.93 8.61 -0.21
C ASP A 37 4.45 8.72 1.24
N ALA A 38 5.38 8.77 2.20
CA ALA A 38 5.08 9.02 3.61
C ALA A 38 4.41 10.38 3.82
N ASN A 39 4.92 11.43 3.17
CA ASN A 39 4.33 12.77 3.26
C ASN A 39 2.91 12.84 2.67
N LEU A 40 2.67 12.14 1.57
CA LEU A 40 1.33 12.04 0.97
C LEU A 40 0.34 11.36 1.92
N LEU A 41 0.74 10.25 2.55
CA LEU A 41 -0.09 9.54 3.53
C LEU A 41 -0.35 10.40 4.78
N LEU A 42 0.68 11.06 5.32
CA LEU A 42 0.52 11.96 6.45
C LEU A 42 -0.44 13.12 6.13
N SER A 43 -0.35 13.68 4.92
CA SER A 43 -1.28 14.74 4.47
C SER A 43 -2.73 14.25 4.43
N GLN A 44 -2.97 13.04 3.92
CA GLN A 44 -4.31 12.43 3.90
C GLN A 44 -4.84 12.16 5.32
N VAL A 45 -3.98 11.70 6.23
CA VAL A 45 -4.38 11.46 7.62
C VAL A 45 -4.75 12.77 8.32
N VAL A 46 -3.93 13.82 8.19
CA VAL A 46 -4.18 15.13 8.81
C VAL A 46 -5.48 15.74 8.30
N THR A 47 -5.76 15.66 7.00
CA THR A 47 -7.00 16.18 6.42
C THR A 47 -8.23 15.44 6.94
N CYS A 48 -8.19 14.12 7.08
CA CYS A 48 -9.26 13.33 7.71
C CYS A 48 -9.50 13.70 9.19
N PHE A 49 -8.45 13.90 9.97
CA PHE A 49 -8.63 14.33 11.36
C PHE A 49 -9.18 15.75 11.46
N ALA A 50 -8.73 16.65 10.59
CA ALA A 50 -9.22 18.03 10.55
C ALA A 50 -10.71 18.10 10.19
N THR A 51 -11.18 17.31 9.20
CA THR A 51 -12.59 17.30 8.82
C THR A 51 -13.49 16.79 9.94
N VAL A 52 -13.09 15.72 10.64
CA VAL A 52 -13.81 15.20 11.81
C VAL A 52 -13.83 16.23 12.94
N PHE A 53 -12.70 16.89 13.21
CA PHE A 53 -12.61 17.92 14.24
C PHE A 53 -13.54 19.11 13.95
N VAL A 54 -13.51 19.62 12.72
CA VAL A 54 -14.40 20.72 12.30
C VAL A 54 -15.87 20.30 12.39
N TYR A 55 -16.20 19.08 11.94
CA TYR A 55 -17.56 18.56 12.07
C TYR A 55 -18.03 18.54 13.53
N ASN A 56 -17.19 18.08 14.46
CA ASN A 56 -17.52 18.05 15.88
C ASN A 56 -17.69 19.46 16.46
N ILE A 57 -16.81 20.41 16.14
CA ILE A 57 -16.95 21.82 16.58
C ILE A 57 -18.26 22.42 16.07
N VAL A 58 -18.57 22.23 14.79
CA VAL A 58 -19.81 22.77 14.19
C VAL A 58 -21.03 22.14 14.85
N ASN A 59 -21.01 20.83 15.09
CA ASN A 59 -22.11 20.14 15.75
C ASN A 59 -22.31 20.61 17.20
N ASP A 60 -21.24 20.82 17.97
CA ASP A 60 -21.33 21.35 19.33
C ASP A 60 -21.82 22.81 19.34
N ALA A 61 -21.35 23.64 18.41
CA ALA A 61 -21.80 25.02 18.26
C ALA A 61 -23.30 25.13 17.87
N LEU A 62 -23.82 24.15 17.13
CA LEU A 62 -25.23 24.09 16.73
C LEU A 62 -26.13 23.46 17.80
N LYS A 63 -25.63 22.49 18.57
CA LYS A 63 -26.35 21.88 19.71
C LYS A 63 -26.43 22.79 20.95
N GLY A 64 -25.57 23.79 21.04
CA GLY A 64 -25.60 24.81 22.11
C GLY A 64 -26.65 25.92 21.93
N LYS A 65 -27.57 25.79 20.97
CA LYS A 65 -28.72 26.69 20.77
C LYS A 65 -30.04 26.03 21.13
#